data_AF-A0AB37J7V8-F1
#
_entry.id   AF-A0AB37J7V8-F1
#
_cell.length_a   1.000
_cell.length_b   1.000
_cell.length_c   1.000
_cell.angle_alpha   90.00
_cell.angle_beta   90.00
_cell.angle_gamma   90.00
#
_symmetry.space_group_name_H-M   'P 1'
#
loop_
_entity.id
_entity.type
_entity.pdbx_description
1 polymer ?
#
loop_
_entity_poly.entity_id
_entity_poly.type
_entity_poly.pdbx_seq_one_letter_code
_entity_poly.pdbx_strand_id
1 'polypeptide(L)'
;MTLFAYPSLFILAIISFALAYFIGVKQYTWLLSGFNERRVPDKGKLSKIVGLYNLTAGIIATIGSVFTTPNVKILFPIIIIGHVIIAAYVNTRMVQ
;
A
#
# COMPACT_ATOMS: atom_id res chain seq x y z
N MET A 1 -12.30 3.72 -27.08
CA MET A 1 -11.70 2.78 -26.10
C MET A 1 -11.20 3.58 -24.93
N THR A 2 -11.74 3.38 -23.72
CA THR A 2 -11.16 3.97 -22.51
C THR A 2 -9.93 3.16 -22.15
N LEU A 3 -8.78 3.81 -22.00
CA LEU A 3 -7.50 3.16 -21.70
C LEU A 3 -7.51 2.42 -20.34
N PHE A 4 -8.37 2.86 -19.43
CA PHE A 4 -8.62 2.26 -18.12
C PHE A 4 -10.10 1.94 -17.96
N ALA A 5 -10.41 0.69 -17.63
CA ALA A 5 -11.76 0.22 -17.34
C ALA A 5 -12.24 0.69 -15.95
N TYR A 6 -11.30 0.83 -15.00
CA TYR A 6 -11.57 1.28 -13.64
C TYR A 6 -10.63 2.42 -13.23
N PRO A 7 -11.02 3.68 -13.46
CA PRO A 7 -10.21 4.85 -13.11
C PRO A 7 -9.83 4.93 -11.62
N SER A 8 -10.70 4.43 -10.73
CA SER A 8 -10.43 4.39 -9.28
C SER A 8 -9.25 3.48 -8.92
N LEU A 9 -9.10 2.32 -9.59
CA LEU A 9 -7.96 1.43 -9.39
C LEU A 9 -6.69 2.02 -9.98
N PHE A 10 -6.79 2.78 -11.06
CA PHE A 10 -5.65 3.50 -11.63
C PHE A 10 -5.14 4.59 -10.68
N ILE A 11 -6.04 5.38 -10.09
CA ILE A 11 -5.69 6.38 -9.07
C ILE A 11 -5.06 5.70 -7.85
N LEU A 12 -5.63 4.58 -7.39
CA LEU A 12 -5.06 3.80 -6.29
C LEU A 12 -3.64 3.32 -6.63
N ALA A 13 -3.41 2.86 -7.85
CA ALA A 13 -2.08 2.42 -8.28
C ALA A 13 -1.05 3.54 -8.21
N ILE A 14 -1.39 4.74 -8.69
CA ILE A 14 -0.51 5.91 -8.63
C ILE A 14 -0.16 6.25 -7.18
N ILE A 15 -1.17 6.32 -6.31
CA ILE A 15 -0.97 6.61 -4.88
C ILE A 15 -0.10 5.54 -4.23
N SER A 16 -0.39 4.27 -4.49
CA SER A 16 0.39 3.14 -3.97
C SER A 16 1.84 3.17 -4.45
N PHE A 17 2.12 3.48 -5.71
CA PHE A 17 3.51 3.62 -6.18
C PHE A 17 4.22 4.82 -5.56
N ALA A 18 3.54 5.96 -5.43
CA ALA A 18 4.10 7.12 -4.75
C ALA A 18 4.48 6.77 -3.31
N LEU A 19 3.58 6.13 -2.57
CA LEU A 19 3.84 5.66 -1.21
C LEU A 19 4.96 4.63 -1.16
N ALA A 20 5.00 3.67 -2.09
CA ALA A 20 6.07 2.68 -2.18
C ALA A 20 7.44 3.33 -2.36
N TYR A 21 7.54 4.37 -3.19
CA TYR A 21 8.78 5.11 -3.40
C TYR A 21 9.16 5.95 -2.17
N PHE A 22 8.24 6.77 -1.65
CA PHE A 22 8.55 7.65 -0.53
C PHE A 22 8.84 6.88 0.77
N ILE A 23 8.09 5.83 1.04
CA ILE A 23 8.24 5.01 2.24
C ILE A 23 9.35 3.97 2.03
N GLY A 24 9.29 3.16 0.96
CA GLY A 24 10.22 2.05 0.77
C GLY A 24 11.63 2.49 0.39
N VAL A 25 11.76 3.48 -0.51
CA VAL A 25 13.05 3.91 -1.05
C VAL A 25 13.60 5.12 -0.30
N LYS A 26 12.80 6.19 -0.16
CA LYS A 26 13.24 7.42 0.53
C LYS A 26 13.16 7.33 2.05
N GLN A 27 12.54 6.28 2.59
CA GLN A 27 12.42 6.05 4.03
C GLN A 27 11.79 7.24 4.78
N TYR A 28 10.79 7.87 4.17
CA TYR A 28 10.01 8.93 4.78
C TYR A 28 9.08 8.35 5.84
N THR A 29 9.67 8.10 7.01
CA THR A 29 8.99 7.45 8.13
C THR A 29 7.84 8.28 8.65
N TRP A 30 7.85 9.61 8.55
CA TRP A 30 6.73 10.48 8.98
C TRP A 30 5.37 10.17 8.30
N LEU A 31 5.40 9.58 7.09
CA LEU A 31 4.19 9.08 6.40
C LEU A 31 3.59 7.85 7.09
N LEU A 32 4.32 7.23 8.02
CA LEU A 32 3.95 6.06 8.79
C LEU A 32 3.43 6.45 10.19
N SER A 33 3.03 7.71 10.39
CA SER A 33 2.57 8.18 11.70
C SER A 33 1.34 7.42 12.19
N GLY A 34 0.52 6.92 11.26
CA GLY A 34 -0.60 6.00 11.54
C GLY A 34 -0.19 4.59 11.99
N PHE A 35 1.05 4.17 11.78
CA PHE A 35 1.62 2.88 12.21
C PHE A 35 2.29 2.96 13.59
N ASN A 36 2.07 4.04 14.33
CA ASN A 36 2.71 4.28 15.62
C ASN A 36 4.25 4.20 15.56
N GLU A 37 4.82 4.72 14.45
CA GLU A 37 6.25 4.65 14.11
C GLU A 37 7.19 5.05 15.26
N ARG A 38 6.73 5.91 16.17
CA ARG A 38 7.51 6.44 17.29
C ARG A 38 7.89 5.36 18.29
N ARG A 39 7.08 4.32 18.42
CA ARG A 39 7.33 3.18 19.31
C ARG A 39 7.96 1.99 18.60
N VAL A 40 8.27 2.13 17.30
CA VAL A 40 8.95 1.09 16.54
C VAL A 40 10.45 1.39 16.57
N PRO A 41 11.27 0.55 17.23
CA PRO A 41 12.71 0.78 17.34
C PRO A 41 13.41 0.62 15.98
N ASP A 42 12.97 -0.34 15.15
CA ASP A 42 13.49 -0.54 13.80
C ASP A 42 12.60 0.11 12.72
N LYS A 43 12.81 1.41 12.52
CA LYS A 43 12.11 2.19 11.49
C LYS A 43 12.48 1.77 10.07
N GLY A 44 13.68 1.23 9.86
CA GLY A 44 14.14 0.78 8.54
C GLY A 44 13.36 -0.43 8.07
N LYS A 45 13.14 -1.41 8.96
CA LYS A 45 12.32 -2.58 8.69
C LYS A 45 10.85 -2.21 8.49
N LEU A 46 10.30 -1.29 9.29
CA LEU A 46 8.95 -0.76 9.11
C LEU A 46 8.76 -0.17 7.70
N SER A 47 9.68 0.71 7.29
CA SER A 47 9.64 1.37 5.98
C SER A 47 9.70 0.36 4.82
N LYS A 48 10.55 -0.67 4.93
CA LYS A 48 10.65 -1.72 3.91
C LYS A 48 9.37 -2.55 3.80
N ILE A 49 8.76 -2.94 4.91
CA ILE A 49 7.53 -3.75 4.90
C ILE A 49 6.37 -2.95 4.29
N VAL A 50 6.13 -1.72 4.79
CA VAL A 50 5.02 -0.90 4.30
C VAL A 50 5.26 -0.44 2.86
N GLY A 51 6.50 -0.12 2.50
CA GLY A 51 6.89 0.21 1.13
C GLY A 51 6.69 -0.95 0.16
N LEU A 52 7.11 -2.16 0.53
CA LEU A 52 6.94 -3.36 -0.29
C LEU A 52 5.46 -3.69 -0.51
N TYR A 53 4.64 -3.54 0.53
CA TYR A 53 3.20 -3.71 0.40
C TYR A 53 2.56 -2.71 -0.55
N ASN A 54 2.93 -1.44 -0.45
CA ASN A 54 2.42 -0.42 -1.37
C ASN A 54 2.88 -0.69 -2.81
N LEU A 55 4.09 -1.24 -3.01
CA LEU A 55 4.56 -1.65 -4.33
C LEU A 55 3.67 -2.75 -4.92
N THR A 56 3.41 -3.81 -4.15
CA THR A 56 2.58 -4.93 -4.61
C THR A 56 1.13 -4.50 -4.83
N ALA A 57 0.57 -3.66 -3.96
CA ALA A 57 -0.74 -3.05 -4.13
C ALA A 57 -0.83 -2.21 -5.42
N GLY A 58 0.21 -1.40 -5.71
CA GLY A 58 0.30 -0.61 -6.93
C GLY A 58 0.30 -1.46 -8.21
N ILE A 59 1.06 -2.57 -8.20
CA ILE A 59 1.09 -3.52 -9.32
C ILE A 59 -0.28 -4.16 -9.54
N ILE A 60 -0.90 -4.68 -8.47
CA ILE A 60 -2.23 -5.33 -8.53
C ILE A 60 -3.30 -4.34 -9.01
N ALA A 61 -3.27 -3.10 -8.51
CA ALA A 61 -4.21 -2.05 -8.90
C ALA A 61 -4.00 -1.60 -10.36
N THR A 62 -2.75 -1.55 -10.84
CA THR A 62 -2.44 -1.24 -12.24
C THR A 62 -3.02 -2.30 -13.16
N ILE A 63 -2.72 -3.57 -12.88
CA ILE A 63 -3.24 -4.71 -13.62
C ILE A 63 -4.77 -4.65 -13.61
N GLY A 64 -5.39 -4.51 -12.44
CA GLY A 64 -6.84 -4.42 -12.29
C GLY A 64 -7.48 -3.24 -13.02
N SER A 65 -6.79 -2.09 -13.16
CA SER A 65 -7.36 -0.93 -13.82
C SER A 65 -7.60 -1.10 -15.33
N VAL A 66 -6.89 -2.04 -15.96
CA VAL A 66 -6.96 -2.29 -17.41
C VAL A 66 -8.01 -3.36 -17.77
N PHE A 67 -8.30 -4.31 -16.88
CA PHE A 67 -9.27 -5.38 -17.13
C PHE A 67 -10.72 -4.90 -16.90
N THR A 68 -11.64 -5.30 -17.78
CA THR A 68 -13.07 -4.95 -17.74
C THR A 68 -13.94 -5.95 -16.96
N THR A 69 -13.33 -6.95 -16.33
CA THR A 69 -14.06 -8.02 -15.63
C THR A 69 -14.74 -7.52 -14.35
N PRO A 70 -16.04 -7.81 -14.09
CA PRO A 70 -16.78 -7.28 -12.94
C PRO A 70 -16.14 -7.57 -11.57
N ASN A 71 -15.47 -8.73 -11.46
CA ASN A 71 -14.82 -9.16 -10.22
C ASN A 71 -13.64 -8.28 -9.81
N VAL A 72 -13.10 -7.46 -10.71
CA VAL A 72 -11.90 -6.64 -10.44
C VAL A 72 -12.16 -5.55 -9.40
N LYS A 73 -13.43 -5.18 -9.18
CA LYS A 73 -13.84 -4.26 -8.11
C LYS A 73 -13.49 -4.78 -6.71
N ILE A 74 -13.34 -6.11 -6.53
CA ILE A 74 -12.98 -6.71 -5.24
C ILE A 74 -11.53 -6.42 -4.84
N LEU A 75 -10.67 -5.99 -5.77
CA LEU A 75 -9.28 -5.65 -5.46
C LEU A 75 -9.17 -4.47 -4.50
N PHE A 76 -10.07 -3.48 -4.61
CA PHE A 76 -10.06 -2.31 -3.74
C PHE A 76 -10.22 -2.67 -2.25
N PRO A 77 -11.27 -3.40 -1.82
CA PRO A 77 -11.38 -3.82 -0.42
C PRO A 77 -10.27 -4.78 0.01
N ILE A 78 -9.75 -5.64 -0.87
CA ILE A 78 -8.61 -6.52 -0.55
C ILE A 78 -7.35 -5.70 -0.21
N ILE A 79 -7.06 -4.65 -0.98
CA ILE A 79 -5.93 -3.75 -0.71
C ILE A 79 -6.16 -2.98 0.61
N ILE A 80 -7.38 -2.57 0.93
CA ILE A 80 -7.63 -1.92 2.22
C ILE A 80 -7.41 -2.90 3.39
N ILE A 81 -7.95 -4.11 3.29
CA ILE A 81 -7.80 -5.14 4.33
C ILE A 81 -6.33 -5.48 4.54
N GLY A 82 -5.56 -5.66 3.46
CA GLY A 82 -4.13 -5.93 3.55
C GLY A 82 -3.36 -4.81 4.26
N HIS A 83 -3.74 -3.55 4.03
CA HIS A 83 -3.13 -2.41 4.72
C HIS A 83 -3.42 -2.44 6.23
N VAL A 84 -4.65 -2.77 6.62
CA VAL A 84 -5.04 -2.93 8.03
C VAL A 84 -4.29 -4.09 8.70
N ILE A 85 -4.11 -5.22 8.01
CA ILE A 85 -3.34 -6.36 8.53
C ILE A 85 -1.89 -5.94 8.83
N ILE A 86 -1.26 -5.16 7.96
CA ILE A 86 0.10 -4.66 8.20
C ILE A 86 0.12 -3.69 9.37
N ALA A 87 -0.86 -2.81 9.49
CA ALA A 87 -0.96 -1.90 10.63
C ALA A 87 -1.09 -2.67 11.95
N ALA A 88 -1.91 -3.74 11.97
CA ALA A 88 -2.03 -4.62 13.12
C ALA A 88 -0.71 -5.37 13.41
N TYR A 89 -0.03 -5.88 12.39
CA TYR A 89 1.27 -6.55 12.54
C TYR A 89 2.32 -5.61 13.15
N VAL A 90 2.43 -4.38 12.65
CA VAL A 90 3.37 -3.39 13.18
C VAL A 90 3.07 -3.10 14.65
N ASN A 91 1.80 -2.84 14.98
CA ASN A 91 1.40 -2.51 16.36
C ASN A 91 1.55 -3.68 17.34
N THR A 92 1.41 -4.93 16.89
CA THR A 92 1.48 -6.11 17.78
C THR A 92 2.87 -6.73 17.86
N ARG A 93 3.72 -6.54 16.86
CA ARG A 93 5.02 -7.24 16.74
C ARG A 93 6.24 -6.33 16.67
N MET A 94 6.07 -5.07 16.26
CA MET A 94 7.19 -4.15 16.05
C MET A 94 7.22 -3.00 17.04
N VAL A 95 6.08 -2.66 17.64
CA VAL A 95 6.01 -1.70 18.75
C VAL A 95 6.56 -2.35 20.02
N GLN A 96 7.40 -1.61 20.74
CA GLN A 96 7.94 -1.96 22.05
C GLN A 96 7.72 -0.82 23.04
#